data_AF-X1PAD0-F1
#
_entry.id   AF-X1PAD0-F1
#
_cell.length_a   1.000
_cell.length_b   1.000
_cell.length_c   1.000
_cell.angle_alpha   90.00
_cell.angle_beta   90.00
_cell.angle_gamma   90.00
#
_symmetry.space_group_name_H-M   'P 1'
#
loop_
_entity.id
_entity.type
_entity.pdbx_description
1 polymer ?
#
loop_
_entity_poly.entity_id
_entity_poly.type
_entity_poly.pdbx_seq_one_letter_code
_entity_poly.pdbx_strand_id
1 'polypeptide(L)'
;SINITKMDTWSVERFLTIDISRISKDYIVKLRRAIRNVSATRVEHTFKELGTSSPDEASLDKVKPDRRELDRIVMGDILGLTDDEQLEVYRAVVDLVKSRIEKAKSFGKRKKTKDGLDIDLFIKTVMDKVGEDTLGKFYQEKILSHKPLATKRLPKATGKVRIEPELFGWRLSWGRQHLDCASEYEARYLKNWLEVGLDSIKMPKNEDYLKGVVPSLEELKERIETTFDTYLRSIVSPKVQQRLRHQLWQEAIK
;
A
#
# COMPACT_ATOMS: atom_id res chain seq x y z
N SER A 1 -15.05 17.14 -13.04
CA SER A 1 -15.94 16.35 -12.18
C SER A 1 -16.41 17.23 -11.05
N ILE A 2 -17.73 17.46 -10.93
CA ILE A 2 -18.32 18.20 -9.81
C ILE A 2 -18.44 17.23 -8.63
N ASN A 3 -18.05 17.63 -7.42
CA ASN A 3 -18.23 16.81 -6.22
C ASN A 3 -19.73 16.76 -5.89
N ILE A 4 -20.44 15.73 -6.39
CA ILE A 4 -21.81 15.47 -5.97
C ILE A 4 -21.73 14.58 -4.73
N THR A 5 -21.95 15.18 -3.56
CA THR A 5 -22.13 14.43 -2.32
C THR A 5 -23.45 13.68 -2.40
N LYS A 6 -23.41 12.35 -2.26
CA LYS A 6 -24.62 11.54 -2.05
C LYS A 6 -25.14 11.89 -0.65
N MET A 7 -26.14 12.77 -0.57
CA MET A 7 -26.77 13.19 0.68
C MET A 7 -28.12 12.47 0.83
N ASP A 8 -28.33 11.84 1.97
CA ASP A 8 -29.65 11.31 2.37
C ASP A 8 -30.61 12.45 2.73
N THR A 9 -31.91 12.22 2.52
CA THR A 9 -32.98 13.20 2.77
C THR A 9 -33.03 13.68 4.22
N TRP A 10 -32.73 12.79 5.17
CA TRP A 10 -32.71 13.11 6.60
C TRP A 10 -31.62 14.11 6.99
N SER A 11 -30.46 14.05 6.34
CA SER A 11 -29.38 15.02 6.53
C SER A 11 -29.77 16.43 6.04
N VAL A 12 -30.61 16.52 5.00
CA VAL A 12 -31.07 17.81 4.45
C VAL A 12 -32.00 18.53 5.42
N GLU A 13 -32.88 17.80 6.10
CA GLU A 13 -33.83 18.35 7.09
C GLU A 13 -33.13 18.98 8.31
N ARG A 14 -31.86 18.64 8.54
CA ARG A 14 -31.06 19.14 9.67
C ARG A 14 -30.20 20.36 9.32
N PHE A 15 -30.24 20.84 8.09
CA PHE A 15 -29.49 22.04 7.75
C PHE A 15 -30.08 23.27 8.40
N LEU A 16 -29.19 24.01 9.07
CA LEU A 16 -29.47 25.36 9.49
C LEU A 16 -29.65 26.21 8.23
N THR A 17 -30.86 26.69 8.02
CA THR A 17 -31.21 27.57 6.91
C THR A 17 -31.53 28.95 7.44
N ILE A 18 -31.20 29.97 6.64
CA ILE A 18 -31.56 31.34 6.96
C ILE A 18 -33.06 31.48 6.75
N ASP A 19 -33.75 32.02 7.76
CA ASP A 19 -35.18 32.33 7.64
C ASP A 19 -35.38 33.53 6.71
N ILE A 20 -35.79 33.24 5.48
CA ILE A 20 -35.99 34.22 4.41
C ILE A 20 -37.05 35.26 4.78
N SER A 21 -38.02 34.91 5.64
CA SER A 21 -39.08 35.84 6.06
C SER A 21 -38.56 37.00 6.90
N ARG A 22 -37.37 36.84 7.49
CA ARG A 22 -36.70 37.83 8.34
C ARG A 22 -35.71 38.71 7.58
N ILE A 23 -35.53 38.47 6.28
CA ILE A 23 -34.62 39.24 5.42
C ILE A 23 -35.38 40.41 4.79
N SER A 24 -34.76 41.60 4.77
CA SER A 24 -35.39 42.78 4.18
C SER A 24 -35.59 42.62 2.66
N LYS A 25 -36.59 43.32 2.10
CA LYS A 25 -36.89 43.28 0.65
C LYS A 25 -35.70 43.72 -0.21
N ASP A 26 -34.88 44.66 0.27
CA ASP A 26 -33.68 45.12 -0.44
C ASP A 26 -32.65 43.99 -0.60
N TYR A 27 -32.37 43.26 0.48
CA TYR A 27 -31.46 42.10 0.43
C TYR A 27 -32.01 40.96 -0.43
N ILE A 28 -33.34 40.75 -0.47
CA ILE A 28 -33.95 39.77 -1.39
C ILE A 28 -33.67 40.13 -2.86
N VAL A 29 -33.74 41.41 -3.22
CA VAL A 29 -33.43 41.86 -4.59
C VAL A 29 -31.95 41.66 -4.91
N LYS A 30 -31.04 41.98 -3.97
CA LYS A 30 -29.60 41.74 -4.11
C LYS A 30 -29.27 40.25 -4.27
N LEU A 31 -29.83 39.39 -3.41
CA LEU A 31 -29.66 37.94 -3.48
C LEU A 31 -30.13 37.37 -4.82
N ARG A 32 -31.32 37.77 -5.29
CA ARG A 32 -31.84 37.31 -6.60
C ARG A 32 -30.91 37.67 -7.75
N ARG A 33 -30.27 38.84 -7.70
CA ARG A 33 -29.30 39.28 -8.70
C ARG A 33 -28.02 38.45 -8.64
N ALA A 34 -27.42 38.35 -7.45
CA ALA A 34 -26.18 37.59 -7.25
C ALA A 34 -26.35 36.11 -7.62
N ILE A 35 -27.46 35.47 -7.21
CA ILE A 35 -27.78 34.08 -7.58
C ILE A 35 -27.89 33.93 -9.10
N ARG A 36 -28.51 34.89 -9.79
CA ARG A 36 -28.62 34.86 -11.25
C ARG A 36 -27.25 34.89 -11.91
N ASN A 37 -26.36 35.76 -11.45
CA ASN A 37 -24.99 35.87 -11.97
C ASN A 37 -24.23 34.55 -11.75
N VAL A 38 -24.22 34.03 -10.53
CA VAL A 38 -23.59 32.74 -10.21
C VAL A 38 -24.18 31.61 -11.06
N SER A 39 -25.51 31.56 -11.23
CA SER A 39 -26.18 30.52 -12.03
C SER A 39 -25.88 30.59 -13.52
N ALA A 40 -25.52 31.78 -14.04
CA ALA A 40 -25.12 31.96 -15.43
C ALA A 40 -23.67 31.51 -15.68
N THR A 41 -22.87 31.39 -14.62
CA THR A 41 -21.49 30.88 -14.70
C THR A 41 -21.44 29.36 -14.56
N ARG A 42 -20.44 28.74 -15.21
CA ARG A 42 -20.19 27.30 -15.06
C ARG A 42 -19.65 27.02 -13.66
N VAL A 43 -20.35 26.13 -12.94
CA VAL A 43 -19.89 25.60 -11.65
C VAL A 43 -18.64 24.75 -11.84
N GLU A 44 -17.56 25.10 -11.14
CA GLU A 44 -16.30 24.37 -11.16
C GLU A 44 -16.01 23.64 -9.83
N HIS A 45 -14.84 23.01 -9.76
CA HIS A 45 -14.38 22.38 -8.53
C HIS A 45 -14.21 23.43 -7.43
N THR A 46 -14.51 23.08 -6.17
CA THR A 46 -14.45 24.02 -5.02
C THR A 46 -13.13 24.78 -4.95
N PHE A 47 -12.00 24.10 -5.15
CA PHE A 47 -10.68 24.76 -5.17
C PHE A 47 -10.53 25.83 -6.26
N LYS A 48 -11.23 25.68 -7.38
CA LYS A 48 -11.19 26.66 -8.49
C LYS A 48 -12.19 27.79 -8.26
N GLU A 49 -13.31 27.53 -7.61
CA GLU A 49 -14.25 28.58 -7.16
C GLU A 49 -13.62 29.50 -6.10
N LEU A 50 -12.83 28.91 -5.19
CA LEU A 50 -12.15 29.64 -4.10
C LEU A 50 -10.71 30.09 -4.45
N GLY A 51 -10.21 29.72 -5.62
CA GLY A 51 -8.87 30.09 -6.09
C GLY A 51 -7.69 29.46 -5.34
N THR A 52 -7.93 28.43 -4.52
CA THR A 52 -6.88 27.72 -3.77
C THR A 52 -7.24 26.27 -3.46
N SER A 53 -6.22 25.42 -3.34
CA SER A 53 -6.32 24.07 -2.76
C SER A 53 -5.65 23.93 -1.38
N SER A 54 -5.12 25.03 -0.84
CA SER A 54 -4.47 25.11 0.47
C SER A 54 -5.21 26.10 1.37
N PRO A 55 -5.57 25.74 2.61
CA PRO A 55 -6.19 26.67 3.57
C PRO A 55 -5.32 27.91 3.80
N ASP A 56 -4.00 27.74 3.94
CA ASP A 56 -3.08 28.85 4.25
C ASP A 56 -2.99 29.89 3.13
N GLU A 57 -3.31 29.50 1.90
CA GLU A 57 -3.28 30.37 0.72
C GLU A 57 -4.64 31.00 0.39
N ALA A 58 -5.67 30.71 1.19
CA ALA A 58 -7.00 31.27 1.02
C ALA A 58 -6.95 32.79 1.17
N SER A 59 -7.69 33.48 0.29
CA SER A 59 -7.82 34.93 0.32
C SER A 59 -9.11 35.36 -0.37
N LEU A 60 -9.71 36.47 0.09
CA LEU A 60 -10.99 36.95 -0.41
C LEU A 60 -10.94 37.40 -1.87
N ASP A 61 -9.80 37.91 -2.33
CA ASP A 61 -9.56 38.38 -3.71
C ASP A 61 -9.42 37.25 -4.73
N LYS A 62 -9.05 36.05 -4.27
CA LYS A 62 -8.90 34.86 -5.13
C LYS A 62 -10.21 34.15 -5.41
N VAL A 63 -11.25 34.41 -4.62
CA VAL A 63 -12.60 33.86 -4.82
C VAL A 63 -13.19 34.46 -6.09
N LYS A 64 -13.84 33.63 -6.92
CA LYS A 64 -14.47 34.13 -8.15
C LYS A 64 -15.40 35.31 -7.88
N PRO A 65 -15.41 36.37 -8.71
CA PRO A 65 -16.15 37.60 -8.44
C PRO A 65 -17.64 37.38 -8.16
N ASP A 66 -18.35 36.65 -9.02
CA ASP A 66 -19.79 36.40 -8.85
C ASP A 66 -20.09 35.60 -7.58
N ARG A 67 -19.20 34.66 -7.23
CA ARG A 67 -19.30 33.86 -6.00
C ARG A 67 -19.04 34.73 -4.77
N ARG A 68 -17.99 35.55 -4.81
CA ARG A 68 -17.61 36.48 -3.74
C ARG A 68 -18.71 37.50 -3.48
N GLU A 69 -19.39 37.98 -4.53
CA GLU A 69 -20.53 38.89 -4.41
C GLU A 69 -21.67 38.22 -3.62
N LEU A 70 -22.04 36.99 -3.97
CA LEU A 70 -23.07 36.24 -3.26
C LEU A 70 -22.67 35.97 -1.79
N ASP A 71 -21.45 35.48 -1.57
CA ASP A 71 -20.97 35.14 -0.24
C ASP A 71 -20.85 36.39 0.65
N ARG A 72 -20.50 37.56 0.09
CA ARG A 72 -20.49 38.84 0.84
C ARG A 72 -21.88 39.21 1.35
N ILE A 73 -22.90 39.06 0.51
CA ILE A 73 -24.29 39.36 0.88
C ILE A 73 -24.75 38.38 1.97
N VAL A 74 -24.49 37.09 1.80
CA VAL A 74 -24.97 36.07 2.74
C VAL A 74 -24.20 36.10 4.06
N MET A 75 -22.87 36.04 4.01
CA MET A 75 -22.02 35.97 5.20
C MET A 75 -21.88 37.34 5.87
N GLY A 76 -21.58 38.38 5.11
CA GLY A 76 -21.38 39.72 5.64
C GLY A 76 -22.70 40.41 5.98
N ASP A 77 -23.49 40.71 4.95
CA ASP A 77 -24.66 41.60 5.14
C ASP A 77 -25.80 40.95 5.94
N ILE A 78 -26.02 39.63 5.81
CA ILE A 78 -27.15 38.92 6.43
C ILE A 78 -26.74 38.24 7.73
N LEU A 79 -25.62 37.51 7.75
CA LEU A 79 -25.15 36.79 8.93
C LEU A 79 -24.22 37.63 9.83
N GLY A 80 -23.73 38.77 9.35
CA GLY A 80 -22.90 39.69 10.14
C GLY A 80 -21.45 39.27 10.31
N LEU A 81 -20.92 38.37 9.48
CA LEU A 81 -19.52 37.93 9.54
C LEU A 81 -18.60 39.01 9.00
N THR A 82 -17.54 39.28 9.76
CA THR A 82 -16.40 40.10 9.33
C THR A 82 -15.65 39.43 8.18
N ASP A 83 -14.81 40.19 7.49
CA ASP A 83 -13.98 39.67 6.39
C ASP A 83 -13.00 38.58 6.88
N ASP A 84 -12.48 38.69 8.10
CA ASP A 84 -11.62 37.68 8.72
C ASP A 84 -12.39 36.38 9.01
N GLU A 85 -13.62 36.48 9.53
CA GLU A 85 -14.47 35.32 9.76
C GLU A 85 -14.90 34.65 8.45
N GLN A 86 -15.18 35.43 7.40
CA GLN A 86 -15.43 34.90 6.06
C GLN A 86 -14.20 34.15 5.52
N LEU A 87 -13.00 34.66 5.77
CA LEU A 87 -11.77 33.99 5.37
C LEU A 87 -11.61 32.63 6.09
N GLU A 88 -11.89 32.57 7.39
CA GLU A 88 -11.88 31.32 8.15
C GLU A 88 -12.90 30.30 7.63
N VAL A 89 -14.10 30.75 7.20
CA VAL A 89 -15.07 29.87 6.54
C VAL A 89 -14.46 29.26 5.27
N TYR A 90 -13.79 30.04 4.42
CA TYR A 90 -13.15 29.50 3.22
C TYR A 90 -12.02 28.53 3.55
N ARG A 91 -11.18 28.84 4.55
CA ARG A 91 -10.13 27.93 5.03
C ARG A 91 -10.70 26.59 5.46
N ALA A 92 -11.77 26.62 6.26
CA ALA A 92 -12.45 25.41 6.74
C ALA A 92 -13.07 24.60 5.60
N VAL A 93 -13.67 25.25 4.59
CA VAL A 93 -14.23 24.56 3.42
C VAL A 93 -13.14 23.89 2.57
N VAL A 94 -12.02 24.59 2.32
CA VAL A 94 -10.88 24.04 1.57
C VAL A 94 -10.30 22.84 2.30
N ASP A 95 -10.08 22.94 3.61
CA ASP A 95 -9.55 21.86 4.43
C ASP A 95 -10.48 20.64 4.45
N LEU A 96 -11.79 20.86 4.62
CA LEU A 96 -12.79 19.79 4.63
C LEU A 96 -12.81 19.04 3.28
N VAL A 97 -12.81 19.77 2.17
CA VAL A 97 -12.82 19.16 0.83
C VAL A 97 -11.52 18.42 0.56
N LYS A 98 -10.37 19.01 0.93
CA LYS A 98 -9.05 18.38 0.81
C LYS A 98 -8.98 17.08 1.61
N SER A 99 -9.37 17.11 2.89
CA SER A 99 -9.44 15.95 3.76
C SER A 99 -10.31 14.83 3.18
N ARG A 100 -11.46 15.16 2.58
CA ARG A 100 -12.33 14.16 1.92
C ARG A 100 -11.69 13.56 0.68
N ILE A 101 -11.04 14.36 -0.16
CA ILE A 101 -10.35 13.88 -1.36
C ILE A 101 -9.15 13.00 -1.00
N GLU A 102 -8.36 13.39 0.01
CA GLU A 102 -7.23 12.61 0.49
C GLU A 102 -7.66 11.27 1.07
N LYS A 103 -8.74 11.27 1.89
CA LYS A 103 -9.38 10.03 2.35
C LYS A 103 -9.83 9.17 1.16
N ALA A 104 -10.53 9.74 0.18
CA ALA A 104 -10.96 9.00 -1.02
C ALA A 104 -9.78 8.39 -1.80
N LYS A 105 -8.66 9.11 -1.92
CA LYS A 105 -7.42 8.62 -2.53
C LYS A 105 -6.77 7.51 -1.70
N SER A 106 -6.87 7.55 -0.36
CA SER A 106 -6.30 6.54 0.53
C SER A 106 -7.14 5.26 0.59
N PHE A 107 -8.44 5.29 0.28
CA PHE A 107 -9.27 4.08 0.20
C PHE A 107 -8.82 3.08 -0.89
N GLY A 108 -8.23 3.54 -1.99
CA GLY A 108 -7.58 2.69 -3.00
C GLY A 108 -6.14 2.29 -2.66
N LYS A 109 -5.51 3.02 -1.73
CA LYS A 109 -4.15 2.77 -1.20
C LYS A 109 -4.23 2.26 0.24
N ARG A 110 -5.03 1.22 0.51
CA ARG A 110 -4.68 0.32 1.61
C ARG A 110 -3.37 -0.38 1.24
N LYS A 111 -2.24 0.35 1.41
CA LYS A 111 -1.01 -0.30 1.88
C LYS A 111 -1.43 -1.17 3.05
N LYS A 112 -0.94 -2.40 3.11
CA LYS A 112 -1.41 -3.43 4.03
C LYS A 112 -1.04 -3.10 5.49
N THR A 113 -1.43 -1.95 6.03
CA THR A 113 -1.32 -1.62 7.45
C THR A 113 -2.40 -2.39 8.19
N LYS A 114 -2.11 -3.64 8.51
CA LYS A 114 -2.73 -4.34 9.63
C LYS A 114 -1.88 -3.99 10.86
N ASP A 115 -2.49 -3.50 11.93
CA ASP A 115 -1.83 -3.20 13.21
C ASP A 115 -0.78 -2.06 13.19
N GLY A 116 -0.87 -1.12 12.24
CA GLY A 116 0.04 0.05 12.19
C GLY A 116 1.41 -0.20 11.55
N LEU A 117 1.69 -1.42 11.06
CA LEU A 117 2.93 -1.76 10.35
C LEU A 117 2.77 -1.55 8.84
N ASP A 118 3.53 -0.65 8.22
CA ASP A 118 3.65 -0.59 6.75
C ASP A 118 4.46 -1.79 6.28
N ILE A 119 3.76 -2.87 5.90
CA ILE A 119 4.36 -4.13 5.43
C ILE A 119 5.32 -3.92 4.27
N ASP A 120 4.98 -3.01 3.34
CA ASP A 120 5.79 -2.79 2.15
C ASP A 120 7.09 -2.07 2.51
N LEU A 121 7.01 -1.08 3.42
CA LEU A 121 8.19 -0.43 3.97
C LEU A 121 9.06 -1.40 4.79
N PHE A 122 8.42 -2.28 5.56
CA PHE A 122 9.12 -3.31 6.33
C PHE A 122 9.89 -4.25 5.41
N ILE A 123 9.22 -4.82 4.38
CA ILE A 123 9.87 -5.69 3.40
C ILE A 123 11.04 -4.98 2.74
N LYS A 124 10.84 -3.73 2.28
CA LYS A 124 11.92 -2.94 1.68
C LYS A 124 13.11 -2.78 2.62
N THR A 125 12.87 -2.39 3.87
CA THR A 125 13.93 -2.18 4.88
C THR A 125 14.72 -3.47 5.14
N VAL A 126 14.04 -4.61 5.23
CA VAL A 126 14.69 -5.91 5.43
C VAL A 126 15.49 -6.31 4.19
N MET A 127 14.94 -6.12 2.99
CA MET A 127 15.63 -6.44 1.74
C MET A 127 16.84 -5.54 1.49
N ASP A 128 16.77 -4.25 1.83
CA ASP A 128 17.91 -3.32 1.78
C ASP A 128 19.07 -3.81 2.68
N LYS A 129 18.76 -4.54 3.76
CA LYS A 129 19.76 -5.12 4.68
C LYS A 129 20.28 -6.47 4.23
N VAL A 130 19.48 -7.25 3.51
CA VAL A 130 19.94 -8.45 2.80
C VAL A 130 20.94 -8.08 1.70
N GLY A 131 20.73 -6.94 1.04
CA GLY A 131 21.59 -6.45 -0.03
C GLY A 131 21.31 -7.13 -1.36
N GLU A 132 22.27 -7.06 -2.29
CA GLU A 132 22.10 -7.54 -3.66
C GLU A 132 22.26 -9.05 -3.83
N ASP A 133 22.91 -9.71 -2.87
CA ASP A 133 23.18 -11.15 -2.92
C ASP A 133 21.96 -11.94 -2.43
N THR A 134 20.93 -12.03 -3.27
CA THR A 134 19.70 -12.76 -2.98
C THR A 134 19.75 -14.20 -3.50
N LEU A 135 18.83 -15.05 -3.03
CA LEU A 135 18.69 -16.41 -3.57
C LEU A 135 18.33 -16.38 -5.06
N GLY A 136 17.52 -15.41 -5.49
CA GLY A 136 17.17 -15.19 -6.90
C GLY A 136 18.40 -14.93 -7.77
N LYS A 137 19.25 -13.98 -7.35
CA LYS A 137 20.51 -13.67 -8.06
C LYS A 137 21.45 -14.87 -8.10
N PHE A 138 21.65 -15.55 -6.97
CA PHE A 138 22.44 -16.77 -6.90
C PHE A 138 21.93 -17.84 -7.87
N TYR A 139 20.61 -18.03 -7.91
CA TYR A 139 19.98 -19.00 -8.79
C TYR A 139 20.23 -18.69 -10.27
N GLN A 140 20.09 -17.43 -10.67
CA GLN A 140 20.34 -16.99 -12.04
C GLN A 140 21.81 -17.18 -12.44
N GLU A 141 22.74 -16.74 -11.59
CA GLU A 141 24.17 -16.72 -11.91
C GLU A 141 24.86 -18.07 -11.79
N LYS A 142 24.51 -18.86 -10.75
CA LYS A 142 25.20 -20.11 -10.42
C LYS A 142 24.46 -21.35 -10.89
N ILE A 143 23.13 -21.31 -10.99
CA ILE A 143 22.37 -22.50 -11.40
C ILE A 143 21.99 -22.43 -12.87
N LEU A 144 21.27 -21.39 -13.31
CA LEU A 144 20.74 -21.32 -14.67
C LEU A 144 21.82 -21.23 -15.76
N SER A 145 22.99 -20.72 -15.40
CA SER A 145 24.17 -20.63 -16.28
C SER A 145 24.82 -21.98 -16.58
N HIS A 146 24.64 -23.00 -15.73
CA HIS A 146 25.34 -24.28 -15.84
C HIS A 146 24.48 -25.37 -16.47
N LYS A 147 24.58 -25.54 -17.80
CA LYS A 147 23.91 -26.62 -18.54
C LYS A 147 24.72 -27.94 -18.47
N PRO A 148 24.07 -29.12 -18.52
CA PRO A 148 22.64 -29.37 -18.67
C PRO A 148 21.87 -29.30 -17.35
N LEU A 149 20.62 -28.83 -17.43
CA LEU A 149 19.71 -28.68 -16.30
C LEU A 149 18.62 -29.76 -16.32
N ALA A 150 18.22 -30.25 -15.15
CA ALA A 150 17.03 -31.06 -14.93
C ALA A 150 15.98 -30.24 -14.15
N THR A 151 14.71 -30.40 -14.48
CA THR A 151 13.62 -29.79 -13.71
C THR A 151 13.06 -30.79 -12.71
N LYS A 152 13.01 -30.40 -11.43
CA LYS A 152 12.39 -31.18 -10.36
C LYS A 152 11.14 -30.43 -9.87
N ARG A 153 10.03 -31.15 -9.73
CA ARG A 153 8.83 -30.61 -9.08
C ARG A 153 9.00 -30.73 -7.57
N LEU A 154 8.73 -29.65 -6.87
CA LEU A 154 8.80 -29.58 -5.43
C LEU A 154 7.37 -29.52 -4.89
N PRO A 155 6.92 -30.55 -4.16
CA PRO A 155 5.63 -30.50 -3.47
C PRO A 155 5.66 -29.43 -2.36
N LYS A 156 4.49 -28.96 -1.93
CA LYS A 156 4.42 -28.00 -0.81
C LYS A 156 4.78 -28.69 0.49
N ALA A 157 5.93 -28.35 1.04
CA ALA A 157 6.34 -28.82 2.35
C ALA A 157 5.68 -27.99 3.46
N THR A 158 5.01 -28.68 4.39
CA THR A 158 4.49 -28.09 5.62
C THR A 158 5.22 -28.70 6.80
N GLY A 159 6.02 -27.89 7.51
CA GLY A 159 6.79 -28.32 8.68
C GLY A 159 8.27 -28.52 8.39
N LYS A 160 8.97 -29.18 9.32
CA LYS A 160 10.44 -29.38 9.25
C LYS A 160 10.79 -30.44 8.23
N VAL A 161 11.66 -30.09 7.27
CA VAL A 161 12.21 -31.01 6.27
C VAL A 161 13.46 -31.70 6.85
N ARG A 162 13.52 -33.02 6.74
CA ARG A 162 14.66 -33.86 7.18
C ARG A 162 15.31 -34.53 5.99
N ILE A 163 16.62 -34.74 6.08
CA ILE A 163 17.41 -35.53 5.12
C ILE A 163 17.74 -36.85 5.81
N GLU A 164 17.37 -37.95 5.19
CA GLU A 164 17.53 -39.29 5.74
C GLU A 164 18.25 -40.17 4.69
N PRO A 165 19.29 -40.93 5.08
CA PRO A 165 19.94 -41.88 4.17
C PRO A 165 19.03 -43.11 3.95
N GLU A 166 19.02 -43.62 2.72
CA GLU A 166 18.30 -44.83 2.34
C GLU A 166 19.25 -45.90 1.81
N LEU A 167 18.73 -47.13 1.63
CA LEU A 167 19.50 -48.25 1.07
C LEU A 167 20.11 -47.94 -0.31
N PHE A 168 19.47 -47.09 -1.11
CA PHE A 168 19.91 -46.76 -2.48
C PHE A 168 19.85 -45.25 -2.80
N GLY A 169 20.11 -44.40 -1.81
CA GLY A 169 20.12 -42.95 -2.03
C GLY A 169 19.80 -42.16 -0.78
N TRP A 170 19.15 -41.01 -0.99
CA TRP A 170 18.79 -40.08 0.06
C TRP A 170 17.33 -39.70 -0.07
N ARG A 171 16.67 -39.42 1.05
CA ARG A 171 15.27 -39.03 1.08
C ARG A 171 15.10 -37.74 1.84
N LEU A 172 14.31 -36.83 1.26
CA LEU A 172 13.73 -35.70 1.97
C LEU A 172 12.39 -36.11 2.54
N SER A 173 12.21 -35.99 3.86
CA SER A 173 10.94 -36.31 4.52
C SER A 173 10.36 -35.08 5.23
N TRP A 174 9.05 -34.85 5.06
CA TRP A 174 8.31 -33.81 5.76
C TRP A 174 6.87 -34.29 6.04
N GLY A 175 6.48 -34.33 7.31
CA GLY A 175 5.18 -34.88 7.71
C GLY A 175 5.01 -36.34 7.25
N ARG A 176 4.07 -36.58 6.33
CA ARG A 176 3.81 -37.90 5.72
C ARG A 176 4.31 -38.03 4.28
N GLN A 177 4.95 -37.00 3.74
CA GLN A 177 5.43 -36.96 2.36
C GLN A 177 6.94 -37.12 2.32
N HIS A 178 7.43 -37.60 1.19
CA HIS A 178 8.84 -37.75 0.93
C HIS A 178 9.20 -37.46 -0.53
N LEU A 179 10.48 -37.17 -0.77
CA LEU A 179 11.06 -37.02 -2.10
C LEU A 179 12.40 -37.74 -2.14
N ASP A 180 12.53 -38.71 -3.04
CA ASP A 180 13.76 -39.48 -3.22
C ASP A 180 14.77 -38.69 -4.06
N CYS A 181 16.04 -38.79 -3.65
CA CYS A 181 17.20 -38.09 -4.19
C CYS A 181 18.32 -39.11 -4.46
N ALA A 182 19.07 -38.93 -5.54
CA ALA A 182 20.14 -39.83 -5.91
C ALA A 182 21.40 -39.63 -5.05
N SER A 183 21.62 -38.42 -4.54
CA SER A 183 22.80 -38.08 -3.73
C SER A 183 22.45 -37.17 -2.55
N GLU A 184 23.36 -37.11 -1.58
CA GLU A 184 23.23 -36.22 -0.42
C GLU A 184 23.12 -34.76 -0.85
N TYR A 185 23.94 -34.36 -1.82
CA TYR A 185 23.98 -32.99 -2.33
C TYR A 185 22.73 -32.63 -3.12
N GLU A 186 22.12 -33.57 -3.83
CA GLU A 186 20.79 -33.38 -4.41
C GLU A 186 19.75 -33.13 -3.31
N ALA A 187 19.75 -33.94 -2.24
CA ALA A 187 18.83 -33.77 -1.13
C ALA A 187 19.02 -32.41 -0.44
N ARG A 188 20.27 -32.02 -0.15
CA ARG A 188 20.60 -30.72 0.44
C ARG A 188 20.19 -29.55 -0.46
N TYR A 189 20.47 -29.65 -1.76
CA TYR A 189 20.04 -28.64 -2.73
C TYR A 189 18.52 -28.48 -2.74
N LEU A 190 17.77 -29.57 -2.88
CA LEU A 190 16.31 -29.54 -2.97
C LEU A 190 15.68 -29.08 -1.65
N LYS A 191 16.24 -29.46 -0.50
CA LYS A 191 15.79 -28.98 0.82
C LYS A 191 15.79 -27.45 0.89
N ASN A 192 16.84 -26.79 0.39
CA ASN A 192 16.95 -25.35 0.46
C ASN A 192 15.76 -24.65 -0.17
N TRP A 193 15.39 -25.06 -1.39
CA TRP A 193 14.28 -24.50 -2.17
C TRP A 193 12.89 -24.97 -1.70
N LEU A 194 12.80 -26.20 -1.21
CA LEU A 194 11.57 -26.76 -0.66
C LEU A 194 11.11 -25.99 0.58
N GLU A 195 12.04 -25.64 1.47
CA GLU A 195 11.76 -24.84 2.66
C GLU A 195 11.34 -23.40 2.32
N VAL A 196 11.76 -22.86 1.17
CA VAL A 196 11.31 -21.53 0.71
C VAL A 196 9.91 -21.58 0.07
N GLY A 197 9.43 -22.77 -0.31
CA GLY A 197 8.09 -22.99 -0.83
C GLY A 197 7.95 -22.80 -2.34
N LEU A 198 9.00 -23.10 -3.11
CA LEU A 198 8.91 -23.16 -4.58
C LEU A 198 8.23 -24.45 -5.03
N ASP A 199 7.43 -24.37 -6.10
CA ASP A 199 6.71 -25.52 -6.68
C ASP A 199 7.57 -26.32 -7.69
N SER A 200 8.61 -25.70 -8.25
CA SER A 200 9.55 -26.37 -9.15
C SER A 200 10.89 -25.64 -9.19
N ILE A 201 11.96 -26.40 -9.43
CA ILE A 201 13.32 -25.87 -9.52
C ILE A 201 14.10 -26.57 -10.61
N LYS A 202 14.91 -25.82 -11.36
CA LYS A 202 15.97 -26.39 -12.20
C LYS A 202 17.21 -26.67 -11.38
N MET A 203 17.89 -27.76 -11.70
CA MET A 203 19.07 -28.27 -11.00
C MET A 203 20.12 -28.71 -12.02
N PRO A 204 21.41 -28.37 -11.83
CA PRO A 204 22.48 -28.90 -12.66
C PRO A 204 22.58 -30.41 -12.53
N LYS A 205 22.80 -31.13 -13.64
CA LYS A 205 23.02 -32.59 -13.61
C LYS A 205 24.41 -32.99 -13.13
N ASN A 206 25.36 -32.06 -13.11
CA ASN A 206 26.74 -32.32 -12.70
C ASN A 206 26.80 -32.36 -11.16
N GLU A 207 27.12 -33.52 -10.61
CA GLU A 207 27.19 -33.72 -9.16
C GLU A 207 28.39 -33.00 -8.52
N ASP A 208 29.55 -32.95 -9.17
CA ASP A 208 30.72 -32.24 -8.64
C ASP A 208 30.48 -30.73 -8.59
N TYR A 209 29.72 -30.21 -9.56
CA TYR A 209 29.27 -28.83 -9.53
C TYR A 209 28.29 -28.58 -8.38
N LEU A 210 27.32 -29.47 -8.16
CA LEU A 210 26.41 -29.38 -7.01
C LEU A 210 27.17 -29.40 -5.69
N LYS A 211 28.19 -30.26 -5.55
CA LYS A 211 29.06 -30.32 -4.36
C LYS A 211 29.73 -28.98 -4.06
N GLY A 212 30.18 -28.27 -5.10
CA GLY A 212 30.79 -26.95 -4.95
C GLY A 212 29.78 -25.84 -4.62
N VAL A 213 28.57 -25.88 -5.19
CA VAL A 213 27.60 -24.78 -5.10
C VAL A 213 26.68 -24.87 -3.89
N VAL A 214 26.34 -26.09 -3.44
CA VAL A 214 25.40 -26.30 -2.32
C VAL A 214 25.87 -25.65 -1.00
N PRO A 215 27.15 -25.74 -0.59
CA PRO A 215 27.61 -25.05 0.62
C PRO A 215 27.41 -23.53 0.55
N SER A 216 27.77 -22.91 -0.58
CA SER A 216 27.57 -21.47 -0.78
C SER A 216 26.10 -21.07 -0.79
N LEU A 217 25.21 -21.94 -1.30
CA LEU A 217 23.77 -21.73 -1.25
C LEU A 217 23.24 -21.77 0.19
N GLU A 218 23.70 -22.73 0.99
CA GLU A 218 23.32 -22.89 2.39
C GLU A 218 23.79 -21.72 3.24
N GLU A 219 25.05 -21.30 3.10
CA GLU A 219 25.60 -20.12 3.77
C GLU A 219 24.81 -18.85 3.43
N LEU A 220 24.49 -18.67 2.15
CA LEU A 220 23.70 -17.52 1.70
C LEU A 220 22.30 -17.52 2.31
N LYS A 221 21.63 -18.67 2.28
CA LYS A 221 20.29 -18.83 2.86
C LYS A 221 20.31 -18.57 4.37
N GLU A 222 21.28 -19.12 5.09
CA GLU A 222 21.42 -18.93 6.54
C GLU A 222 21.65 -17.46 6.92
N ARG A 223 22.47 -16.74 6.13
CA ARG A 223 22.68 -15.30 6.29
C ARG A 223 21.39 -14.51 6.11
N ILE A 224 20.60 -14.85 5.08
CA ILE A 224 19.30 -14.21 4.81
C ILE A 224 18.31 -14.53 5.94
N GLU A 225 18.21 -15.79 6.38
CA GLU A 225 17.33 -16.18 7.48
C GLU A 225 17.69 -15.48 8.78
N THR A 226 18.98 -15.37 9.11
CA THR A 226 19.45 -14.67 10.30
C THR A 226 19.05 -13.19 10.26
N THR A 227 19.14 -12.58 9.07
CA THR A 227 18.68 -11.22 8.84
C THR A 227 17.17 -11.13 9.07
N PHE A 228 16.37 -12.01 8.45
CA PHE A 228 14.91 -12.05 8.63
C PHE A 228 14.53 -12.22 10.09
N ASP A 229 15.12 -13.18 10.80
CA ASP A 229 14.83 -13.46 12.20
C ASP A 229 15.13 -12.26 13.11
N THR A 230 16.20 -11.51 12.82
CA THR A 230 16.54 -10.30 13.59
C THR A 230 15.41 -9.26 13.54
N TYR A 231 14.80 -9.05 12.37
CA TYR A 231 13.69 -8.10 12.22
C TYR A 231 12.35 -8.70 12.66
N LEU A 232 12.09 -9.98 12.36
CA LEU A 232 10.83 -10.64 12.69
C LEU A 232 10.65 -10.86 14.20
N ARG A 233 11.73 -11.01 14.97
CA ARG A 233 11.69 -11.10 16.45
C ARG A 233 11.01 -9.90 17.11
N SER A 234 11.08 -8.72 16.50
CA SER A 234 10.41 -7.50 16.99
C SER A 234 8.88 -7.56 16.90
N ILE A 235 8.34 -8.49 16.12
CA ILE A 235 6.91 -8.58 15.81
C ILE A 235 6.24 -9.52 16.81
N VAL A 236 5.26 -9.04 17.57
CA VAL A 236 4.63 -9.80 18.67
C VAL A 236 3.75 -10.95 18.17
N SER A 237 3.09 -10.81 17.02
CA SER A 237 2.10 -11.77 16.53
C SER A 237 2.73 -12.90 15.67
N PRO A 238 2.64 -14.18 16.08
CA PRO A 238 3.19 -15.30 15.31
C PRO A 238 2.58 -15.46 13.92
N LYS A 239 1.28 -15.16 13.76
CA LYS A 239 0.59 -15.21 12.47
C LYS A 239 1.12 -14.15 11.51
N VAL A 240 1.46 -12.96 12.02
CA VAL A 240 2.01 -11.86 11.22
C VAL A 240 3.47 -12.16 10.87
N GLN A 241 4.26 -12.68 11.82
CA GLN A 241 5.63 -13.15 11.58
C GLN A 241 5.69 -14.18 10.44
N GLN A 242 4.86 -15.23 10.48
CA GLN A 242 4.83 -16.26 9.44
C GLN A 242 4.48 -15.69 8.06
N ARG A 243 3.49 -14.80 8.01
CA ARG A 243 3.08 -14.14 6.76
C ARG A 243 4.19 -13.27 6.18
N LEU A 244 4.85 -12.47 7.02
CA LEU A 244 5.95 -11.60 6.59
C LEU A 244 7.15 -12.42 6.15
N ARG A 245 7.51 -13.48 6.88
CA ARG A 245 8.57 -14.42 6.48
C ARG A 245 8.31 -14.99 5.09
N HIS A 246 7.07 -15.42 4.82
CA HIS A 246 6.70 -15.89 3.49
C HIS A 246 6.85 -14.79 2.43
N GLN A 247 6.41 -13.56 2.69
CA GLN A 247 6.56 -12.45 1.74
C GLN A 247 8.02 -12.05 1.50
N LEU A 248 8.85 -12.03 2.54
CA LEU A 248 10.29 -11.76 2.44
C LEU A 248 10.99 -12.81 1.57
N TRP A 249 10.64 -14.09 1.76
CA TRP A 249 11.16 -15.16 0.92
C TRP A 249 10.74 -15.03 -0.55
N GLN A 250 9.49 -14.63 -0.82
CA GLN A 250 9.06 -14.35 -2.19
C GLN A 250 9.85 -13.21 -2.83
N GLU A 251 10.23 -12.19 -2.06
CA GLU A 251 11.05 -11.08 -2.57
C GLU A 251 12.50 -11.49 -2.78
N ALA A 252 13.07 -12.33 -1.90
CA ALA A 252 14.45 -12.80 -2.01
C ALA A 252 14.68 -13.82 -3.14
N ILE A 253 13.63 -14.44 -3.68
CA ILE A 253 13.72 -15.33 -4.84
C ILE A 253 13.54 -14.60 -6.17
N LYS A 254 12.94 -13.41 -6.17
CA LYS A 254 12.81 -12.60 -7.40
C LYS A 254 14.19 -12.28 -7.98
#